data_AF-A0A401WGN1-F1
#
_entry.id   AF-A0A401WGN1-F1
#
_cell.length_a   1.000
_cell.length_b   1.000
_cell.length_c   1.000
_cell.angle_alpha   90.00
_cell.angle_beta   90.00
_cell.angle_gamma   90.00
#
_symmetry.space_group_name_H-M   'P 1'
#
loop_
_entity.id
_entity.type
_entity.pdbx_description
1 polymer ?
#
loop_
_entity_poly.entity_id
_entity_poly.type
_entity_poly.pdbx_seq_one_letter_code
_entity_poly.pdbx_strand_id
1 'polypeptide(L)'
;MTEYGTIYGLVDPRTDEVKYVGKTTKPITARLADHLAAPAPAVRVWIEELAIDGRRPEIVPLREDVPAPQLDAAEREEIATRAERGDLLNIVGNKQGNARRRKASRQEAQRRKSEEEAVRQAWQQASWRQVADQIRAATGGPMPPSDIPARPVPAPVWDLYLAFHEADQVARQHEALLYPFLTRPGVKTEKTTSSTLGIEDAYAQRRCTDPALERYMRAYCATFSWVDEGDRWGTKQGVFGRGDSAYKQDFRDSPHLARYLSLIAWAGRALDPWVALADKAGIGPGSGGFTEWVSDDNATREAIRLFQKTAPGWLGIRYQEWDTTVADFMLALGTAHIPGFAVPDLLKGNLQKRLNEVAGDRQATRAMCRLLQSINPRALDAVYGRDELAESDTTLGLPPGTSAEVVRHVYGSGRGDPNDRTAKLLQRHTGQFDAIDMPDYLNWTGIHVPAMRVAAASFCLAGLFPDAAGASREELLRTVTRTWMPDERALRDLDELEEEMRLRDTEPS
;
A
#
# COMPACT_ATOMS: atom_id res chain seq x y z
N MET A 1 65.58 45.26 -2.16
CA MET A 1 65.65 44.20 -3.18
C MET A 1 64.25 43.65 -3.34
N THR A 2 63.74 43.55 -4.56
CA THR A 2 62.44 42.94 -4.83
C THR A 2 62.56 41.44 -4.59
N GLU A 3 61.72 40.88 -3.71
CA GLU A 3 61.66 39.44 -3.46
C GLU A 3 60.88 38.76 -4.60
N TYR A 4 61.36 37.62 -5.08
CA TYR A 4 60.76 36.84 -6.16
C TYR A 4 60.36 35.44 -5.65
N GLY A 5 59.39 34.82 -6.32
CA GLY A 5 58.96 33.45 -6.04
C GLY A 5 58.58 32.67 -7.30
N THR A 6 58.13 31.44 -7.10
CA THR A 6 57.83 30.47 -8.17
C THR A 6 56.38 29.99 -8.05
N ILE A 7 55.66 29.97 -9.17
CA ILE A 7 54.43 29.18 -9.33
C ILE A 7 54.85 27.78 -9.76
N TYR A 8 54.37 26.76 -9.07
CA TYR A 8 54.70 25.36 -9.34
C TYR A 8 53.45 24.51 -9.53
N GLY A 9 53.63 23.35 -10.15
CA GLY A 9 52.64 22.29 -10.30
C GLY A 9 53.10 21.02 -9.57
N LEU A 10 52.18 20.30 -8.93
CA LEU A 10 52.38 18.89 -8.60
C LEU A 10 51.83 18.04 -9.75
N VAL A 11 52.68 17.19 -10.31
CA VAL A 11 52.41 16.37 -11.49
C VAL A 11 52.15 14.93 -11.08
N ASP A 12 51.15 14.30 -11.70
CA ASP A 12 50.91 12.86 -11.57
C ASP A 12 51.93 12.10 -12.42
N PRO A 13 52.86 11.33 -11.83
CA PRO A 13 53.92 10.64 -12.57
C PRO A 13 53.41 9.50 -13.45
N ARG A 14 52.10 9.20 -13.41
CA ARG A 14 51.47 8.20 -14.29
C ARG A 14 51.02 8.80 -15.62
N THR A 15 50.64 10.08 -15.62
CA THR A 15 50.01 10.75 -16.77
C THR A 15 50.70 12.03 -17.21
N ASP A 16 51.70 12.49 -16.47
CA ASP A 16 52.38 13.78 -16.66
C ASP A 16 51.43 14.99 -16.59
N GLU A 17 50.30 14.85 -15.90
CA GLU A 17 49.31 15.91 -15.74
C GLU A 17 49.51 16.68 -14.43
N VAL A 18 49.41 18.01 -14.47
CA VAL A 18 49.42 18.85 -13.27
C VAL A 18 48.09 18.68 -12.51
N LYS A 19 48.15 18.08 -11.32
CA LYS A 19 47.00 17.87 -10.43
C LYS A 19 46.85 18.95 -9.37
N TYR A 20 47.88 19.74 -9.06
CA TYR A 20 47.79 20.84 -8.10
C TYR A 20 48.69 21.99 -8.54
N VAL A 21 48.21 23.23 -8.45
CA VAL A 21 49.02 24.44 -8.67
C VAL A 21 49.24 25.13 -7.33
N GLY A 22 50.45 25.59 -7.06
CA GLY A 22 50.74 26.36 -5.86
C GLY A 22 51.79 27.44 -6.12
N LYS A 23 52.03 28.27 -5.11
CA LYS A 23 53.11 29.27 -5.09
C LYS A 23 54.06 29.09 -3.90
N THR A 24 55.31 29.51 -4.05
CA THR A 24 56.33 29.49 -2.98
C THR A 24 57.39 30.56 -3.22
N THR A 25 57.94 31.15 -2.16
CA THR A 25 59.19 31.94 -2.20
C THR A 25 60.42 31.13 -1.76
N LYS A 26 60.20 29.90 -1.28
CA LYS A 26 61.26 28.92 -0.94
C LYS A 26 61.62 28.07 -2.16
N PRO A 27 62.81 27.42 -2.18
CA PRO A 27 63.14 26.41 -3.19
C PRO A 27 62.02 25.37 -3.35
N ILE A 28 61.67 25.03 -4.60
CA ILE A 28 60.53 24.13 -4.89
C ILE A 28 60.69 22.74 -4.24
N THR A 29 61.92 22.24 -4.10
CA THR A 29 62.20 20.96 -3.44
C THR A 29 61.81 20.95 -1.96
N ALA A 30 62.06 22.05 -1.24
CA ALA A 30 61.61 22.23 0.14
C ALA A 30 60.08 22.29 0.20
N ARG A 31 59.44 22.89 -0.80
CA ARG A 31 57.98 22.99 -0.85
C ARG A 31 57.29 21.66 -1.13
N LEU A 32 57.89 20.77 -1.92
CA LEU A 32 57.40 19.40 -2.08
C LEU A 32 57.43 18.64 -0.76
N ALA A 33 58.51 18.77 0.02
CA ALA A 33 58.58 18.15 1.35
C ALA A 33 57.45 18.64 2.28
N ASP A 34 57.14 19.95 2.28
CA ASP A 34 56.01 20.51 3.03
C ASP A 34 54.67 19.86 2.61
N HIS A 35 54.43 19.67 1.30
CA HIS A 35 53.21 19.04 0.78
C HIS A 35 53.09 17.57 1.17
N LEU A 36 54.20 16.83 1.19
CA LEU A 36 54.19 15.44 1.62
C LEU A 36 53.96 15.30 3.13
N ALA A 37 54.45 16.26 3.93
CA ALA A 37 54.32 16.22 5.38
C ALA A 37 52.93 16.65 5.88
N ALA A 38 52.33 17.67 5.25
CA ALA A 38 51.03 18.22 5.64
C ALA A 38 50.15 18.56 4.41
N PRO A 39 49.73 17.55 3.62
CA PRO A 39 48.94 17.77 2.42
C PRO A 39 47.54 18.30 2.71
N ALA A 40 47.03 19.15 1.82
CA ALA A 40 45.61 19.52 1.81
C ALA A 40 44.73 18.26 1.60
N PRO A 41 43.48 18.20 2.11
CA PRO A 41 42.71 16.95 2.13
C PRO A 41 42.57 16.23 0.78
N ALA A 42 42.35 16.97 -0.32
CA ALA A 42 42.27 16.38 -1.67
C ALA A 42 43.63 15.93 -2.21
N VAL A 43 44.70 16.68 -1.91
CA VAL A 43 46.08 16.32 -2.28
C VAL A 43 46.54 15.10 -1.48
N ARG A 44 46.11 14.96 -0.22
CA ARG A 44 46.42 13.83 0.64
C ARG A 44 45.90 12.52 0.07
N VAL A 45 44.61 12.46 -0.28
CA VAL A 45 43.99 11.26 -0.88
C VAL A 45 44.72 10.86 -2.16
N TRP A 46 45.04 11.83 -3.01
CA TRP A 46 45.79 11.57 -4.24
C TRP A 46 47.23 11.09 -3.99
N ILE A 47 47.94 11.65 -3.00
CA ILE A 47 49.28 11.16 -2.61
C ILE A 47 49.22 9.74 -2.05
N GLU A 48 48.20 9.42 -1.25
CA GLU A 48 47.98 8.07 -0.70
C GLU A 48 47.71 7.06 -1.83
N GLU A 49 46.90 7.42 -2.84
CA GLU A 49 46.70 6.60 -4.05
C GLU A 49 48.02 6.35 -4.81
N LEU A 50 48.85 7.38 -5.01
CA LEU A 50 50.16 7.21 -5.63
C LEU A 50 51.09 6.30 -4.82
N ALA A 51 51.01 6.38 -3.49
CA ALA A 51 51.83 5.56 -2.60
C ALA A 51 51.48 4.07 -2.68
N ILE A 52 50.20 3.71 -2.91
CA ILE A 52 49.78 2.32 -3.17
C ILE A 52 50.50 1.74 -4.40
N ASP A 53 50.73 2.57 -5.43
CA ASP A 53 51.47 2.22 -6.64
C ASP A 53 53.01 2.34 -6.49
N GLY A 54 53.51 2.67 -5.29
CA GLY A 54 54.93 2.92 -5.03
C GLY A 54 55.47 4.20 -5.68
N ARG A 55 54.61 5.17 -6.01
CA ARG A 55 54.94 6.42 -6.70
C ARG A 55 54.81 7.64 -5.77
N ARG A 56 55.35 8.78 -6.21
CA ARG A 56 55.26 10.07 -5.52
C ARG A 56 55.01 11.18 -6.54
N PRO A 57 54.29 12.26 -6.17
CA PRO A 57 54.10 13.39 -7.08
C PRO A 57 55.43 14.08 -7.38
N GLU A 58 55.58 14.56 -8.61
CA GLU A 58 56.70 15.40 -9.02
C GLU A 58 56.34 16.88 -8.87
N ILE A 59 57.28 17.73 -8.47
CA ILE A 59 57.08 19.19 -8.43
C ILE A 59 57.81 19.84 -9.58
N VAL A 60 57.11 20.62 -10.40
CA VAL A 60 57.69 21.31 -11.56
C VAL A 60 57.40 22.82 -11.49
N PRO A 61 58.36 23.68 -11.84
CA PRO A 61 58.09 25.11 -11.96
C PRO A 61 57.19 25.36 -13.17
N LEU A 62 56.14 26.17 -12.98
CA LEU A 62 55.24 26.64 -14.04
C LEU A 62 55.58 28.06 -14.47
N ARG A 63 55.95 28.92 -13.50
CA ARG A 63 56.46 30.28 -13.73
C ARG A 63 57.53 30.59 -12.68
N GLU A 64 58.71 30.99 -13.11
CA GLU A 64 59.82 31.39 -12.24
C GLU A 64 59.93 32.92 -12.17
N ASP A 65 60.69 33.43 -11.20
CA ASP A 65 60.98 34.87 -11.02
C ASP A 65 59.75 35.77 -10.99
N VAL A 66 58.66 35.33 -10.37
CA VAL A 66 57.44 36.12 -10.19
C VAL A 66 57.62 37.06 -9.00
N PRO A 67 57.47 38.39 -9.15
CA PRO A 67 57.56 39.31 -8.02
C PRO A 67 56.60 38.92 -6.91
N ALA A 68 57.06 38.90 -5.64
CA ALA A 68 56.26 38.44 -4.51
C ALA A 68 54.85 39.07 -4.43
N PRO A 69 54.65 40.38 -4.70
CA PRO A 69 53.31 40.99 -4.70
C PRO A 69 52.36 40.45 -5.80
N GLN A 70 52.89 39.79 -6.83
CA GLN A 70 52.12 39.28 -7.99
C GLN A 70 51.84 37.78 -7.91
N LEU A 71 52.42 37.04 -6.95
CA LEU A 71 52.28 35.59 -6.86
C LEU A 71 50.81 35.12 -6.76
N ASP A 72 49.96 35.85 -6.03
CA ASP A 72 48.52 35.55 -5.92
C ASP A 72 47.76 35.67 -7.24
N ALA A 73 48.13 36.64 -8.08
CA ALA A 73 47.50 36.83 -9.38
C ALA A 73 47.96 35.74 -10.35
N ALA A 74 49.26 35.46 -10.38
CA ALA A 74 49.86 34.43 -11.23
C ALA A 74 49.36 33.01 -10.88
N GLU A 75 49.23 32.67 -9.59
CA GLU A 75 48.67 31.39 -9.14
C GLU A 75 47.22 31.22 -9.63
N ARG A 76 46.39 32.26 -9.51
CA ARG A 76 44.99 32.23 -9.98
C ARG A 76 44.89 32.07 -11.50
N GLU A 77 45.78 32.71 -12.26
CA GLU A 77 45.82 32.58 -13.72
C GLU A 77 46.21 31.18 -14.17
N GLU A 78 47.21 30.56 -13.53
CA GLU A 78 47.60 29.17 -13.81
C GLU A 78 46.51 28.18 -13.41
N ILE A 79 45.87 28.37 -12.26
CA ILE A 79 44.71 27.56 -11.84
C ILE A 79 43.60 27.67 -12.89
N ALA A 80 43.26 28.88 -13.35
CA ALA A 80 42.20 29.08 -14.35
C ALA A 80 42.54 28.40 -15.68
N THR A 81 43.74 28.65 -16.20
CA THR A 81 44.24 28.10 -17.47
C THR A 81 44.22 26.57 -17.49
N ARG A 82 44.59 25.95 -16.36
CA ARG A 82 44.68 24.50 -16.23
C ARG A 82 43.36 23.85 -15.80
N ALA A 83 42.47 24.58 -15.13
CA ALA A 83 41.16 24.06 -14.73
C ALA A 83 40.28 23.73 -15.95
N GLU A 84 40.52 24.39 -17.08
CA GLU A 84 39.89 24.07 -18.36
C GLU A 84 40.38 22.73 -18.94
N ARG A 85 41.60 22.30 -18.58
CA ARG A 85 42.26 21.10 -19.13
C ARG A 85 42.10 19.84 -18.28
N GLY A 86 41.61 19.92 -17.03
CA GLY A 86 41.44 18.71 -16.23
C GLY A 86 41.16 18.88 -14.72
N ASP A 87 41.34 17.77 -14.00
CA ASP A 87 41.01 17.56 -12.59
C ASP A 87 42.04 18.19 -11.62
N LEU A 88 42.14 19.52 -11.60
CA LEU A 88 42.90 20.23 -10.58
C LEU A 88 42.30 20.02 -9.18
N LEU A 89 43.16 19.65 -8.23
CA LEU A 89 42.87 19.43 -6.81
C LEU A 89 42.83 20.72 -5.99
N ASN A 90 43.10 21.88 -6.59
CA ASN A 90 42.95 23.18 -5.96
C ASN A 90 41.50 23.42 -5.51
N ILE A 91 41.29 23.51 -4.19
CA ILE A 91 39.96 23.75 -3.58
C ILE A 91 39.45 25.16 -3.92
N VAL A 92 40.37 26.11 -4.15
CA VAL A 92 40.07 27.52 -4.46
C VAL A 92 40.06 27.71 -5.99
N GLY A 93 38.94 27.40 -6.63
CA GLY A 93 38.75 27.63 -8.07
C GLY A 93 37.82 26.62 -8.74
N ASN A 94 37.84 25.35 -8.31
CA ASN A 94 37.04 24.31 -8.94
C ASN A 94 35.62 24.16 -8.32
N LYS A 95 34.93 25.28 -8.11
CA LYS A 95 33.53 25.26 -7.61
C LYS A 95 32.64 24.41 -8.53
N GLN A 96 32.88 24.46 -9.83
CA GLN A 96 32.12 23.69 -10.82
C GLN A 96 32.44 22.19 -10.79
N GLY A 97 33.71 21.77 -10.75
CA GLY A 97 34.08 20.35 -10.66
C GLY A 97 33.67 19.72 -9.34
N ASN A 98 33.83 20.43 -8.21
CA ASN A 98 33.31 19.98 -6.92
C ASN A 98 31.78 19.89 -6.91
N ALA A 99 31.07 20.81 -7.56
CA ALA A 99 29.62 20.72 -7.71
C ALA A 99 29.20 19.52 -8.58
N ARG A 100 29.92 19.24 -9.69
CA ARG A 100 29.68 18.07 -10.55
C ARG A 100 29.93 16.76 -9.81
N ARG A 101 31.05 16.63 -9.08
CA ARG A 101 31.35 15.44 -8.26
C ARG A 101 30.32 15.23 -7.17
N ARG A 102 29.89 16.29 -6.47
CA ARG A 102 28.80 16.22 -5.49
C ARG A 102 27.46 15.81 -6.11
N LYS A 103 27.13 16.33 -7.31
CA LYS A 103 25.92 15.94 -8.04
C LYS A 103 25.97 14.47 -8.45
N ALA A 104 27.08 14.01 -9.01
CA ALA A 104 27.29 12.61 -9.39
C ALA A 104 27.22 11.68 -8.17
N SER A 105 27.88 12.04 -7.06
CA SER A 105 27.82 11.28 -5.81
C SER A 105 26.40 11.19 -5.24
N ARG A 106 25.61 12.28 -5.28
CA ARG A 106 24.19 12.27 -4.88
C ARG A 106 23.34 11.41 -5.80
N GLN A 107 23.57 11.47 -7.11
CA GLN A 107 22.86 10.63 -8.09
C GLN A 107 23.17 9.15 -7.87
N GLU A 108 24.43 8.80 -7.63
CA GLU A 108 24.83 7.43 -7.32
C GLU A 108 24.25 6.94 -5.98
N ALA A 109 24.27 7.77 -4.93
CA ALA A 109 23.65 7.44 -3.65
C ALA A 109 22.14 7.24 -3.79
N GLN A 110 21.46 8.09 -4.58
CA GLN A 110 20.03 7.94 -4.86
C GLN A 110 19.74 6.66 -5.67
N ARG A 111 20.59 6.33 -6.64
CA ARG A 111 20.49 5.10 -7.43
C ARG A 111 20.62 3.87 -6.54
N ARG A 112 21.68 3.80 -5.71
CA ARG A 112 21.88 2.70 -4.75
C ARG A 112 20.69 2.56 -3.80
N LYS A 113 20.19 3.67 -3.26
CA LYS A 113 19.00 3.66 -2.40
C LYS A 113 17.77 3.11 -3.14
N SER A 114 17.54 3.52 -4.39
CA SER A 114 16.42 3.00 -5.19
C SER A 114 16.59 1.51 -5.55
N GLU A 115 17.81 1.05 -5.80
CA GLU A 115 18.12 -0.35 -6.05
C GLU A 115 17.90 -1.20 -4.78
N GLU A 116 18.36 -0.73 -3.62
CA GLU A 116 18.12 -1.36 -2.32
C GLU A 116 16.62 -1.42 -1.96
N GLU A 117 15.88 -0.34 -2.21
CA GLU A 117 14.42 -0.30 -2.03
C GLU A 117 13.70 -1.28 -2.97
N ALA A 118 14.11 -1.35 -4.23
CA ALA A 118 13.55 -2.30 -5.19
C ALA A 118 13.81 -3.77 -4.81
N VAL A 119 15.03 -4.11 -4.36
CA VAL A 119 15.37 -5.45 -3.88
C VAL A 119 14.54 -5.80 -2.64
N ARG A 120 14.42 -4.86 -1.68
CA ARG A 120 13.60 -5.06 -0.48
C ARG A 120 12.13 -5.29 -0.84
N GLN A 121 11.60 -4.49 -1.77
CA GLN A 121 10.22 -4.63 -2.24
C GLN A 121 10.00 -5.99 -2.92
N ALA A 122 10.95 -6.45 -3.74
CA ALA A 122 10.89 -7.76 -4.39
C ALA A 122 10.88 -8.92 -3.36
N TRP A 123 11.73 -8.87 -2.33
CA TRP A 123 11.71 -9.86 -1.24
C TRP A 123 10.44 -9.81 -0.42
N GLN A 124 9.91 -8.61 -0.17
CA GLN A 124 8.64 -8.46 0.52
C GLN A 124 7.48 -9.06 -0.31
N GLN A 125 7.43 -8.81 -1.61
CA GLN A 125 6.43 -9.40 -2.52
C GLN A 125 6.57 -10.93 -2.58
N ALA A 126 7.78 -11.47 -2.66
CA ALA A 126 8.02 -12.91 -2.63
C ALA A 126 7.55 -13.55 -1.32
N SER A 127 7.78 -12.88 -0.19
CA SER A 127 7.29 -13.32 1.14
C SER A 127 5.76 -13.35 1.18
N TRP A 128 5.12 -12.30 0.67
CA TRP A 128 3.66 -12.25 0.57
C TRP A 128 3.09 -13.27 -0.40
N ARG A 129 3.80 -13.57 -1.49
CA ARG A 129 3.41 -14.63 -2.44
C ARG A 129 3.35 -15.99 -1.76
N GLN A 130 4.36 -16.33 -0.96
CA GLN A 130 4.36 -17.55 -0.17
C GLN A 130 3.18 -17.62 0.81
N VAL A 131 2.87 -16.50 1.48
CA VAL A 131 1.71 -16.40 2.40
C VAL A 131 0.40 -16.59 1.64
N ALA A 132 0.22 -15.88 0.53
CA ALA A 132 -0.98 -15.91 -0.28
C ALA A 132 -1.23 -17.32 -0.86
N ASP A 133 -0.18 -17.98 -1.36
CA ASP A 133 -0.27 -19.35 -1.88
C ASP A 133 -0.65 -20.37 -0.78
N GLN A 134 -0.08 -20.27 0.43
CA GLN A 134 -0.44 -21.12 1.57
C GLN A 134 -1.90 -20.93 2.00
N ILE A 135 -2.35 -19.68 2.09
CA ILE A 135 -3.73 -19.35 2.48
C ILE A 135 -4.71 -19.84 1.41
N ARG A 136 -4.45 -19.56 0.11
CA ARG A 136 -5.29 -20.03 -0.99
C ARG A 136 -5.35 -21.55 -1.05
N ALA A 137 -4.22 -22.23 -0.85
CA ALA A 137 -4.18 -23.69 -0.84
C ALA A 137 -5.02 -24.29 0.31
N ALA A 138 -5.03 -23.64 1.48
CA ALA A 138 -5.77 -24.12 2.64
C ALA A 138 -7.28 -23.84 2.55
N THR A 139 -7.70 -22.70 1.99
CA THR A 139 -9.13 -22.33 1.96
C THR A 139 -9.83 -22.55 0.62
N GLY A 140 -9.09 -22.77 -0.46
CA GLY A 140 -9.63 -22.85 -1.82
C GLY A 140 -9.93 -21.50 -2.47
N GLY A 141 -9.59 -20.38 -1.83
CA GLY A 141 -9.84 -19.03 -2.33
C GLY A 141 -11.13 -18.38 -1.79
N PRO A 142 -11.69 -17.39 -2.53
CA PRO A 142 -12.90 -16.67 -2.13
C PRO A 142 -14.12 -17.59 -2.13
N MET A 143 -15.07 -17.27 -1.26
CA MET A 143 -16.40 -17.85 -1.35
C MET A 143 -17.00 -17.53 -2.73
N PRO A 144 -17.58 -18.52 -3.43
CA PRO A 144 -18.15 -18.29 -4.75
C PRO A 144 -19.27 -17.26 -4.67
N PRO A 145 -19.55 -16.55 -5.78
CA PRO A 145 -20.65 -15.59 -5.82
C PRO A 145 -22.00 -16.23 -5.49
N SER A 146 -22.10 -17.56 -5.43
CA SER A 146 -23.37 -18.26 -5.26
C SER A 146 -24.35 -17.89 -6.39
N ASP A 147 -25.59 -18.34 -6.28
CA ASP A 147 -26.66 -17.95 -7.20
C ASP A 147 -27.21 -16.56 -6.84
N ILE A 148 -26.34 -15.54 -6.69
CA ILE A 148 -26.78 -14.15 -6.49
C ILE A 148 -27.74 -13.79 -7.63
N PRO A 149 -29.00 -13.46 -7.34
CA PRO A 149 -29.96 -13.10 -8.37
C PRO A 149 -29.57 -11.76 -8.98
N ALA A 150 -29.50 -11.72 -10.31
CA ALA A 150 -29.39 -10.46 -11.03
C ALA A 150 -30.78 -9.83 -11.12
N ARG A 151 -30.95 -8.63 -10.58
CA ARG A 151 -32.19 -7.85 -10.77
C ARG A 151 -32.12 -7.15 -12.14
N PRO A 152 -33.08 -7.38 -13.05
CA PRO A 152 -33.09 -6.73 -14.36
C PRO A 152 -33.04 -5.21 -14.23
N VAL A 153 -32.32 -4.53 -15.13
CA VAL A 153 -32.37 -3.06 -15.21
C VAL A 153 -33.64 -2.67 -16.00
N PRO A 154 -34.53 -1.84 -15.42
CA PRO A 154 -35.73 -1.39 -16.11
C PRO A 154 -35.43 -0.65 -17.41
N ALA A 155 -36.33 -0.74 -18.38
CA ALA A 155 -36.17 -0.08 -19.68
C ALA A 155 -35.93 1.44 -19.57
N PRO A 156 -36.67 2.22 -18.75
CA PRO A 156 -36.39 3.66 -18.57
C PRO A 156 -34.96 3.96 -18.12
N VAL A 157 -34.45 3.16 -17.19
CA VAL A 157 -33.07 3.32 -16.67
C VAL A 157 -32.06 2.93 -17.74
N TRP A 158 -32.33 1.89 -18.52
CA TRP A 158 -31.48 1.47 -19.62
C TRP A 158 -31.42 2.51 -20.74
N ASP A 159 -32.55 3.14 -21.07
CA ASP A 159 -32.63 4.19 -22.08
C ASP A 159 -31.83 5.43 -21.63
N LEU A 160 -31.96 5.82 -20.35
CA LEU A 160 -31.12 6.88 -19.76
C LEU A 160 -29.63 6.53 -19.82
N TYR A 161 -29.30 5.28 -19.56
CA TYR A 161 -27.92 4.77 -19.60
C TYR A 161 -27.33 4.86 -21.02
N LEU A 162 -28.08 4.44 -22.04
CA LEU A 162 -27.68 4.58 -23.44
C LEU A 162 -27.48 6.04 -23.83
N ALA A 163 -28.42 6.91 -23.45
CA ALA A 163 -28.35 8.35 -23.72
C ALA A 163 -27.13 9.02 -23.05
N PHE A 164 -26.78 8.59 -21.83
CA PHE A 164 -25.57 9.04 -21.15
C PHE A 164 -24.30 8.67 -21.92
N HIS A 165 -24.21 7.42 -22.39
CA HIS A 165 -23.03 6.93 -23.11
C HIS A 165 -22.87 7.55 -24.50
N GLU A 166 -23.96 7.75 -25.23
CA GLU A 166 -23.96 8.48 -26.50
C GLU A 166 -23.44 9.92 -26.28
N ALA A 167 -23.96 10.60 -25.26
CA ALA A 167 -23.52 11.94 -24.90
C ALA A 167 -22.05 12.00 -24.45
N ASP A 168 -21.59 11.04 -23.64
CA ASP A 168 -20.19 10.98 -23.19
C ASP A 168 -19.23 10.68 -24.34
N GLN A 169 -19.62 9.83 -25.30
CA GLN A 169 -18.83 9.55 -26.49
C GLN A 169 -18.64 10.82 -27.35
N VAL A 170 -19.71 11.58 -27.59
CA VAL A 170 -19.63 12.87 -28.30
C VAL A 170 -18.73 13.84 -27.53
N ALA A 171 -18.91 13.96 -26.21
CA ALA A 171 -18.10 14.85 -25.38
C ALA A 171 -16.59 14.50 -25.45
N ARG A 172 -16.22 13.21 -25.38
CA ARG A 172 -14.82 12.76 -25.47
C ARG A 172 -14.21 13.00 -26.85
N GLN A 173 -14.96 12.77 -27.93
CA GLN A 173 -14.47 13.04 -29.30
C GLN A 173 -14.14 14.51 -29.52
N HIS A 174 -14.76 15.41 -28.75
CA HIS A 174 -14.60 16.86 -28.88
C HIS A 174 -13.87 17.51 -27.69
N GLU A 175 -13.32 16.75 -26.74
CA GLU A 175 -12.73 17.25 -25.48
C GLU A 175 -11.67 18.34 -25.71
N ALA A 176 -10.84 18.19 -26.76
CA ALA A 176 -9.82 19.18 -27.15
C ALA A 176 -10.41 20.55 -27.55
N LEU A 177 -11.64 20.58 -28.07
CA LEU A 177 -12.36 21.80 -28.44
C LEU A 177 -13.08 22.43 -27.23
N LEU A 178 -13.37 21.63 -26.21
CA LEU A 178 -14.18 22.00 -25.03
C LEU A 178 -13.38 22.65 -23.91
N TYR A 179 -12.13 22.23 -23.68
CA TYR A 179 -11.32 22.78 -22.60
C TYR A 179 -11.19 24.32 -22.68
N PRO A 180 -10.99 24.95 -23.85
CA PRO A 180 -11.00 26.40 -23.97
C PRO A 180 -12.39 27.04 -23.75
N PHE A 181 -13.47 26.33 -24.06
CA PHE A 181 -14.85 26.82 -23.99
C PHE A 181 -15.36 26.89 -22.54
N LEU A 182 -15.06 25.88 -21.73
CA LEU A 182 -15.47 25.80 -20.33
C LEU A 182 -14.60 26.65 -19.39
N THR A 183 -13.34 26.91 -19.75
CA THR A 183 -12.39 27.62 -18.87
C THR A 183 -12.27 29.12 -19.14
N ARG A 184 -12.86 29.63 -20.23
CA ARG A 184 -12.81 31.06 -20.59
C ARG A 184 -14.22 31.64 -20.78
N PRO A 185 -14.90 32.05 -19.70
CA PRO A 185 -16.17 32.76 -19.83
C PRO A 185 -15.98 34.03 -20.66
N GLY A 186 -16.67 34.12 -21.82
CA GLY A 186 -16.68 35.30 -22.69
C GLY A 186 -16.07 35.14 -24.09
N VAL A 187 -15.57 33.96 -24.48
CA VAL A 187 -15.20 33.70 -25.88
C VAL A 187 -16.48 33.57 -26.71
N LYS A 188 -16.96 34.69 -27.26
CA LYS A 188 -18.02 34.69 -28.28
C LYS A 188 -17.44 34.08 -29.55
N THR A 189 -17.74 32.80 -29.82
CA THR A 189 -17.47 32.22 -31.12
C THR A 189 -18.49 32.81 -32.09
N GLU A 190 -18.09 33.80 -32.89
CA GLU A 190 -18.93 34.41 -33.93
C GLU A 190 -19.37 33.43 -35.04
N LYS A 191 -18.99 32.16 -34.95
CA LYS A 191 -19.50 31.06 -35.78
C LYS A 191 -19.74 29.82 -34.93
N THR A 192 -20.95 29.71 -34.37
CA THR A 192 -21.47 28.43 -33.86
C THR A 192 -21.62 27.50 -35.05
N THR A 193 -20.63 26.63 -35.28
CA THR A 193 -20.76 25.57 -36.27
C THR A 193 -21.74 24.53 -35.73
N SER A 194 -22.39 23.77 -36.61
CA SER A 194 -23.30 22.67 -36.24
C SER A 194 -22.67 21.69 -35.22
N SER A 195 -21.34 21.57 -35.21
CA SER A 195 -20.59 20.79 -34.23
C SER A 195 -20.66 21.34 -32.80
N THR A 196 -20.71 22.67 -32.60
CA THR A 196 -20.78 23.28 -31.27
C THR A 196 -22.15 23.06 -30.63
N LEU A 197 -23.23 23.15 -31.40
CA LEU A 197 -24.59 22.85 -30.92
C LEU A 197 -24.72 21.39 -30.48
N GLY A 198 -24.24 20.44 -31.30
CA GLY A 198 -24.27 19.01 -30.91
C GLY A 198 -23.43 18.69 -29.66
N ILE A 199 -22.36 19.44 -29.42
CA ILE A 199 -21.58 19.32 -28.17
C ILE A 199 -22.38 19.88 -26.99
N GLU A 200 -22.97 21.07 -27.11
CA GLU A 200 -23.78 21.67 -26.03
C GLU A 200 -24.97 20.76 -25.66
N ASP A 201 -25.65 20.20 -26.66
CA ASP A 201 -26.74 19.23 -26.48
C ASP A 201 -26.26 17.96 -25.77
N ALA A 202 -25.11 17.38 -26.18
CA ALA A 202 -24.53 16.23 -25.50
C ALA A 202 -24.17 16.54 -24.03
N TYR A 203 -23.63 17.72 -23.74
CA TYR A 203 -23.36 18.12 -22.35
C TYR A 203 -24.62 18.34 -21.53
N ALA A 204 -25.65 18.93 -22.12
CA ALA A 204 -26.95 19.09 -21.48
C ALA A 204 -27.57 17.72 -21.18
N GLN A 205 -27.58 16.82 -22.16
CA GLN A 205 -28.07 15.44 -22.02
C GLN A 205 -27.33 14.70 -20.90
N ARG A 206 -25.98 14.78 -20.89
CA ARG A 206 -25.17 14.20 -19.83
C ARG A 206 -25.50 14.79 -18.46
N ARG A 207 -25.62 16.12 -18.35
CA ARG A 207 -25.98 16.79 -17.08
C ARG A 207 -27.36 16.39 -16.55
N CYS A 208 -28.30 16.09 -17.44
CA CYS A 208 -29.64 15.63 -17.07
C CYS A 208 -29.65 14.15 -16.67
N THR A 209 -28.92 13.30 -17.39
CA THR A 209 -28.91 11.83 -17.19
C THR A 209 -28.02 11.39 -16.03
N ASP A 210 -26.87 12.04 -15.82
CA ASP A 210 -25.85 11.65 -14.83
C ASP A 210 -26.41 11.57 -13.40
N PRO A 211 -27.14 12.56 -12.86
CA PRO A 211 -27.66 12.48 -11.49
C PRO A 211 -28.74 11.40 -11.31
N ALA A 212 -29.56 11.15 -12.34
CA ALA A 212 -30.61 10.13 -12.29
C ALA A 212 -30.01 8.71 -12.30
N LEU A 213 -29.04 8.47 -13.18
CA LEU A 213 -28.29 7.21 -13.23
C LEU A 213 -27.49 7.00 -11.94
N GLU A 214 -26.80 8.03 -11.44
CA GLU A 214 -26.06 7.92 -10.18
C GLU A 214 -27.00 7.56 -9.02
N ARG A 215 -28.16 8.24 -8.90
CA ARG A 215 -29.18 7.92 -7.89
C ARG A 215 -29.65 6.47 -8.00
N TYR A 216 -29.95 6.00 -9.21
CA TYR A 216 -30.37 4.62 -9.43
C TYR A 216 -29.26 3.62 -9.10
N MET A 217 -28.02 3.82 -9.57
CA MET A 217 -26.91 2.90 -9.29
C MET A 217 -26.59 2.83 -7.80
N ARG A 218 -26.67 3.96 -7.09
CA ARG A 218 -26.56 4.00 -5.63
C ARG A 218 -27.66 3.18 -4.97
N ALA A 219 -28.92 3.37 -5.37
CA ALA A 219 -30.05 2.62 -4.84
C ALA A 219 -29.92 1.11 -5.15
N TYR A 220 -29.54 0.74 -6.36
CA TYR A 220 -29.30 -0.64 -6.77
C TYR A 220 -28.22 -1.29 -5.91
N CYS A 221 -27.06 -0.64 -5.76
CA CYS A 221 -25.98 -1.16 -4.90
C CYS A 221 -26.39 -1.20 -3.43
N ALA A 222 -27.24 -0.27 -2.98
CA ALA A 222 -27.77 -0.27 -1.63
C ALA A 222 -28.61 -1.52 -1.34
N THR A 223 -29.26 -2.10 -2.36
CA THR A 223 -30.01 -3.35 -2.19
C THR A 223 -29.14 -4.51 -1.72
N PHE A 224 -27.86 -4.55 -2.11
CA PHE A 224 -26.90 -5.56 -1.67
C PHE A 224 -26.07 -5.10 -0.47
N SER A 225 -26.46 -3.97 0.14
CA SER A 225 -25.83 -3.41 1.32
C SER A 225 -26.70 -3.71 2.55
N TRP A 226 -26.70 -4.97 3.00
CA TRP A 226 -26.98 -5.22 4.42
C TRP A 226 -25.82 -4.56 5.17
N VAL A 227 -26.04 -3.31 5.57
CA VAL A 227 -25.16 -2.52 6.41
C VAL A 227 -25.70 -2.73 7.80
N ASP A 228 -24.95 -3.47 8.63
CA ASP A 228 -25.16 -3.46 10.08
C ASP A 228 -25.42 -2.00 10.49
N GLU A 229 -26.59 -1.73 11.09
CA GLU A 229 -27.14 -0.39 11.34
C GLU A 229 -26.22 0.57 12.13
N GLY A 230 -25.04 0.09 12.57
CA GLY A 230 -23.99 0.85 13.24
C GLY A 230 -22.90 1.46 12.33
N ASP A 231 -22.67 1.00 11.09
CA ASP A 231 -21.49 1.44 10.31
C ASP A 231 -21.77 2.64 9.39
N ARG A 232 -21.81 3.83 10.01
CA ARG A 232 -22.03 5.13 9.33
C ARG A 232 -20.94 5.49 8.30
N TRP A 233 -19.83 4.75 8.23
CA TRP A 233 -18.69 5.06 7.36
C TRP A 233 -18.63 4.18 6.09
N GLY A 234 -19.32 3.03 6.06
CA GLY A 234 -19.30 2.05 4.96
C GLY A 234 -20.00 2.48 3.66
N THR A 235 -20.93 3.42 3.71
CA THR A 235 -21.89 3.64 2.61
C THR A 235 -21.51 4.71 1.60
N LYS A 236 -20.37 5.40 1.72
CA LYS A 236 -19.96 6.38 0.67
C LYS A 236 -18.68 6.02 -0.07
N GLN A 237 -17.76 5.28 0.54
CA GLN A 237 -16.41 5.10 -0.02
C GLN A 237 -16.10 3.66 -0.52
N GLY A 238 -16.78 2.64 0.01
CA GLY A 238 -16.50 1.23 -0.34
C GLY A 238 -17.35 0.72 -1.51
N VAL A 239 -18.51 0.14 -1.20
CA VAL A 239 -19.43 -0.47 -2.20
C VAL A 239 -20.03 0.59 -3.13
N PHE A 240 -20.41 1.75 -2.59
CA PHE A 240 -21.05 2.82 -3.35
C PHE A 240 -20.09 3.50 -4.33
N GLY A 241 -18.84 3.73 -3.95
CA GLY A 241 -17.84 4.24 -4.89
C GLY A 241 -17.64 3.31 -6.10
N ARG A 242 -17.84 1.99 -5.93
CA ARG A 242 -17.73 1.00 -7.02
C ARG A 242 -18.96 1.10 -7.93
N GLY A 243 -20.15 1.14 -7.34
CA GLY A 243 -21.43 1.34 -8.03
C GLY A 243 -21.52 2.66 -8.82
N ASP A 244 -21.06 3.77 -8.22
CA ASP A 244 -21.04 5.11 -8.81
C ASP A 244 -20.17 5.22 -10.08
N SER A 245 -19.31 4.23 -10.31
CA SER A 245 -18.51 4.14 -11.53
C SER A 245 -19.03 3.13 -12.54
N ALA A 246 -20.01 2.29 -12.16
CA ALA A 246 -20.52 1.21 -13.00
C ALA A 246 -21.22 1.76 -14.24
N TYR A 247 -22.07 2.77 -14.10
CA TYR A 247 -22.76 3.40 -15.24
C TYR A 247 -21.83 4.19 -16.17
N LYS A 248 -20.54 4.35 -15.82
CA LYS A 248 -19.53 4.97 -16.69
C LYS A 248 -18.83 3.95 -17.58
N GLN A 249 -19.07 2.67 -17.36
CA GLN A 249 -18.53 1.57 -18.16
C GLN A 249 -19.50 1.28 -19.30
N ASP A 250 -18.99 0.96 -20.50
CA ASP A 250 -19.78 0.76 -21.72
C ASP A 250 -20.27 -0.70 -21.86
N PHE A 251 -21.43 -0.97 -21.28
CA PHE A 251 -22.18 -2.21 -21.39
C PHE A 251 -23.06 -2.18 -22.64
N ARG A 252 -23.10 -3.30 -23.35
CA ARG A 252 -23.87 -3.44 -24.59
C ARG A 252 -25.30 -3.93 -24.38
N ASP A 253 -25.59 -4.47 -23.21
CA ASP A 253 -26.90 -5.03 -22.89
C ASP A 253 -27.22 -4.91 -21.39
N SER A 254 -28.51 -4.72 -21.10
CA SER A 254 -29.05 -4.56 -19.74
C SER A 254 -28.81 -5.79 -18.85
N PRO A 255 -28.97 -7.05 -19.31
CA PRO A 255 -28.68 -8.24 -18.49
C PRO A 255 -27.23 -8.29 -17.98
N HIS A 256 -26.27 -7.88 -18.79
CA HIS A 256 -24.86 -7.84 -18.42
C HIS A 256 -24.58 -6.75 -17.38
N LEU A 257 -25.17 -5.56 -17.53
CA LEU A 257 -25.12 -4.51 -16.50
C LEU A 257 -25.75 -4.98 -15.18
N ALA A 258 -26.95 -5.59 -15.23
CA ALA A 258 -27.63 -6.17 -14.07
C ALA A 258 -26.74 -7.19 -13.34
N ARG A 259 -26.14 -8.12 -14.10
CA ARG A 259 -25.23 -9.12 -13.52
C ARG A 259 -24.02 -8.47 -12.87
N TYR A 260 -23.39 -7.51 -13.54
CA TYR A 260 -22.26 -6.76 -12.98
C TYR A 260 -22.63 -6.08 -11.66
N LEU A 261 -23.73 -5.33 -11.63
CA LEU A 261 -24.18 -4.61 -10.45
C LEU A 261 -24.47 -5.56 -9.28
N SER A 262 -25.13 -6.69 -9.54
CA SER A 262 -25.44 -7.69 -8.50
C SER A 262 -24.19 -8.30 -7.86
N LEU A 263 -23.08 -8.37 -8.60
CA LEU A 263 -21.83 -8.95 -8.12
C LEU A 263 -20.95 -7.96 -7.34
N ILE A 264 -21.23 -6.65 -7.35
CA ILE A 264 -20.38 -5.64 -6.71
C ILE A 264 -20.23 -5.91 -5.21
N ALA A 265 -21.34 -6.22 -4.52
CA ALA A 265 -21.31 -6.50 -3.09
C ALA A 265 -20.54 -7.78 -2.76
N TRP A 266 -20.69 -8.83 -3.57
CA TRP A 266 -19.87 -10.03 -3.43
C TRP A 266 -18.39 -9.72 -3.64
N ALA A 267 -18.05 -8.99 -4.70
CA ALA A 267 -16.67 -8.67 -5.00
C ALA A 267 -16.03 -7.84 -3.86
N GLY A 268 -16.76 -6.85 -3.33
CA GLY A 268 -16.28 -6.02 -2.22
C GLY A 268 -16.18 -6.72 -0.87
N ARG A 269 -16.83 -7.89 -0.68
CA ARG A 269 -16.83 -8.60 0.62
C ARG A 269 -16.04 -9.90 0.55
N ALA A 270 -16.37 -10.77 -0.39
CA ALA A 270 -15.79 -12.10 -0.50
C ALA A 270 -14.48 -12.13 -1.27
N LEU A 271 -14.29 -11.22 -2.23
CA LEU A 271 -13.13 -11.25 -3.11
C LEU A 271 -12.03 -10.27 -2.70
N ASP A 272 -12.39 -9.12 -2.12
CA ASP A 272 -11.44 -8.11 -1.64
C ASP A 272 -10.32 -8.65 -0.73
N PRO A 273 -10.55 -9.57 0.23
CA PRO A 273 -9.45 -10.14 1.01
C PRO A 273 -8.37 -10.81 0.14
N TRP A 274 -8.80 -11.46 -0.94
CA TRP A 274 -7.91 -12.14 -1.87
C TRP A 274 -7.18 -11.20 -2.81
N VAL A 275 -7.84 -10.10 -3.17
CA VAL A 275 -7.23 -9.01 -3.95
C VAL A 275 -6.14 -8.33 -3.13
N ALA A 276 -6.42 -8.07 -1.85
CA ALA A 276 -5.45 -7.53 -0.91
C ALA A 276 -4.22 -8.43 -0.77
N LEU A 277 -4.41 -9.76 -0.62
CA LEU A 277 -3.30 -10.73 -0.62
C LEU A 277 -2.54 -10.73 -1.95
N ALA A 278 -3.25 -10.78 -3.07
CA ALA A 278 -2.69 -10.77 -4.41
C ALA A 278 -1.80 -9.56 -4.66
N ASP A 279 -2.30 -8.36 -4.33
CA ASP A 279 -1.56 -7.11 -4.49
C ASP A 279 -0.25 -7.10 -3.67
N LYS A 280 -0.33 -7.48 -2.39
CA LYS A 280 0.86 -7.63 -1.54
C LYS A 280 1.86 -8.64 -2.10
N ALA A 281 1.37 -9.69 -2.75
CA ALA A 281 2.15 -10.72 -3.41
C ALA A 281 2.65 -10.34 -4.81
N GLY A 282 2.38 -9.12 -5.30
CA GLY A 282 2.74 -8.68 -6.65
C GLY A 282 1.94 -9.37 -7.76
N ILE A 283 0.80 -9.99 -7.45
CA ILE A 283 -0.13 -10.60 -8.40
C ILE A 283 -1.11 -9.51 -8.84
N GLY A 284 -0.88 -8.93 -10.02
CA GLY A 284 -1.74 -7.85 -10.51
C GLY A 284 -3.21 -8.30 -10.63
N PRO A 285 -4.18 -7.68 -9.94
CA PRO A 285 -5.58 -8.12 -9.93
C PRO A 285 -6.29 -7.96 -11.28
N GLY A 286 -5.77 -7.10 -12.16
CA GLY A 286 -6.22 -6.97 -13.55
C GLY A 286 -5.55 -7.94 -14.53
N SER A 287 -4.63 -8.79 -14.07
CA SER A 287 -3.96 -9.78 -14.93
C SER A 287 -4.76 -11.08 -14.99
N GLY A 288 -4.70 -11.79 -16.12
CA GLY A 288 -5.25 -13.15 -16.21
C GLY A 288 -4.63 -14.11 -15.18
N GLY A 289 -3.41 -13.81 -14.70
CA GLY A 289 -2.76 -14.57 -13.64
C GLY A 289 -3.49 -14.53 -12.30
N PHE A 290 -4.17 -13.42 -11.96
CA PHE A 290 -4.97 -13.35 -10.74
C PHE A 290 -6.19 -14.29 -10.79
N THR A 291 -6.94 -14.25 -11.90
CA THR A 291 -8.16 -15.05 -12.10
C THR A 291 -7.89 -16.56 -11.98
N GLU A 292 -6.79 -17.03 -12.58
CA GLU A 292 -6.41 -18.44 -12.52
C GLU A 292 -5.82 -18.83 -11.16
N TRP A 293 -5.16 -17.90 -10.47
CA TRP A 293 -4.59 -18.13 -9.15
C TRP A 293 -5.65 -18.19 -8.04
N VAL A 294 -6.62 -17.27 -8.07
CA VAL A 294 -7.45 -16.97 -6.89
C VAL A 294 -8.48 -18.04 -6.58
N SER A 295 -9.01 -18.73 -7.59
CA SER A 295 -10.04 -19.77 -7.38
C SER A 295 -10.01 -20.79 -8.51
N ASP A 296 -10.44 -22.02 -8.22
CA ASP A 296 -10.73 -23.07 -9.22
C ASP A 296 -12.21 -23.16 -9.58
N ASP A 297 -13.07 -22.40 -8.89
CA ASP A 297 -14.51 -22.35 -9.16
C ASP A 297 -14.81 -21.52 -10.43
N ASN A 298 -15.54 -22.13 -11.38
CA ASN A 298 -15.82 -21.50 -12.66
C ASN A 298 -16.71 -20.25 -12.51
N ALA A 299 -17.71 -20.27 -11.61
CA ALA A 299 -18.59 -19.13 -11.39
C ALA A 299 -17.81 -17.91 -10.86
N THR A 300 -16.86 -18.15 -9.96
CA THR A 300 -15.94 -17.13 -9.45
C THR A 300 -15.06 -16.56 -10.56
N ARG A 301 -14.45 -17.42 -11.39
CA ARG A 301 -13.61 -16.97 -12.51
C ARG A 301 -14.42 -16.16 -13.54
N GLU A 302 -15.63 -16.57 -13.86
CA GLU A 302 -16.53 -15.82 -14.75
C GLU A 302 -16.89 -14.45 -14.18
N ALA A 303 -17.23 -14.37 -12.89
CA ALA A 303 -17.50 -13.10 -12.22
C ALA A 303 -16.27 -12.18 -12.23
N ILE A 304 -15.06 -12.71 -12.01
CA ILE A 304 -13.81 -11.91 -12.09
C ILE A 304 -13.57 -11.41 -13.51
N ARG A 305 -13.71 -12.28 -14.53
CA ARG A 305 -13.50 -11.91 -15.94
C ARG A 305 -14.48 -10.83 -16.38
N LEU A 306 -15.73 -10.90 -15.91
CA LEU A 306 -16.71 -9.84 -16.08
C LEU A 306 -16.16 -8.51 -15.57
N PHE A 307 -15.68 -8.44 -14.33
CA PHE A 307 -15.10 -7.22 -13.77
C PHE A 307 -13.86 -6.71 -14.54
N GLN A 308 -12.95 -7.61 -14.90
CA GLN A 308 -11.72 -7.27 -15.63
C GLN A 308 -11.99 -6.74 -17.05
N LYS A 309 -13.05 -7.22 -17.70
CA LYS A 309 -13.45 -6.75 -19.04
C LYS A 309 -14.10 -5.37 -18.99
N THR A 310 -14.86 -5.12 -17.92
CA THR A 310 -15.71 -3.93 -17.84
C THR A 310 -14.94 -2.68 -17.43
N ALA A 311 -13.99 -2.76 -16.49
CA ALA A 311 -13.28 -1.58 -15.99
C ALA A 311 -11.77 -1.80 -15.90
N PRO A 312 -10.92 -0.80 -16.30
CA PRO A 312 -9.50 -0.88 -16.06
C PRO A 312 -9.21 -0.81 -14.55
N GLY A 313 -8.40 -1.75 -14.04
CA GLY A 313 -8.07 -1.87 -12.62
C GLY A 313 -8.98 -2.84 -11.85
N TRP A 314 -8.87 -2.89 -10.53
CA TRP A 314 -9.73 -3.73 -9.70
C TRP A 314 -11.11 -3.09 -9.55
N LEU A 315 -12.14 -3.62 -10.24
CA LEU A 315 -13.53 -3.12 -10.17
C LEU A 315 -13.68 -1.62 -10.50
N GLY A 316 -12.75 -1.05 -11.28
CA GLY A 316 -12.71 0.39 -11.53
C GLY A 316 -12.29 1.26 -10.32
N ILE A 317 -11.92 0.64 -9.18
CA ILE A 317 -11.40 1.35 -8.00
C ILE A 317 -9.89 1.16 -7.86
N ARG A 318 -9.21 2.26 -7.58
CA ARG A 318 -7.79 2.25 -7.20
C ARG A 318 -7.65 1.62 -5.81
N TYR A 319 -6.66 0.75 -5.67
CA TYR A 319 -6.18 0.22 -4.39
C TYR A 319 -6.28 1.25 -3.27
N GLN A 320 -6.97 0.91 -2.19
CA GLN A 320 -7.13 1.80 -1.05
C GLN A 320 -6.26 1.31 0.11
N GLU A 321 -5.77 2.22 0.95
CA GLU A 321 -4.80 1.89 2.01
C GLU A 321 -5.27 0.77 2.97
N TRP A 322 -6.59 0.59 3.13
CA TRP A 322 -7.17 -0.45 3.98
C TRP A 322 -7.07 -1.87 3.40
N ASP A 323 -6.79 -2.03 2.10
CA ASP A 323 -6.50 -3.35 1.50
C ASP A 323 -5.28 -3.98 2.20
N THR A 324 -4.30 -3.15 2.58
CA THR A 324 -3.12 -3.62 3.32
C THR A 324 -3.46 -4.27 4.66
N THR A 325 -4.47 -3.72 5.35
CA THR A 325 -4.93 -4.21 6.64
C THR A 325 -5.53 -5.61 6.45
N VAL A 326 -6.45 -5.79 5.51
CA VAL A 326 -7.12 -7.09 5.29
C VAL A 326 -6.12 -8.21 5.00
N ALA A 327 -5.08 -7.96 4.19
CA ALA A 327 -4.01 -8.92 3.93
C ALA A 327 -3.24 -9.32 5.21
N ASP A 328 -2.92 -8.35 6.07
CA ASP A 328 -2.26 -8.64 7.35
C ASP A 328 -3.17 -9.46 8.30
N PHE A 329 -4.49 -9.27 8.25
CA PHE A 329 -5.45 -10.11 9.00
C PHE A 329 -5.47 -11.54 8.48
N MET A 330 -5.49 -11.71 7.16
CA MET A 330 -5.38 -13.04 6.55
C MET A 330 -4.05 -13.73 6.91
N LEU A 331 -2.94 -12.98 7.00
CA LEU A 331 -1.67 -13.49 7.52
C LEU A 331 -1.79 -13.99 8.97
N ALA A 332 -2.47 -13.24 9.84
CA ALA A 332 -2.68 -13.63 11.24
C ALA A 332 -3.57 -14.87 11.36
N LEU A 333 -4.68 -14.92 10.62
CA LEU A 333 -5.57 -16.09 10.52
C LEU A 333 -4.81 -17.32 10.00
N GLY A 334 -4.12 -17.16 8.87
CA GLY A 334 -3.31 -18.19 8.22
C GLY A 334 -2.30 -18.81 9.18
N THR A 335 -1.48 -17.97 9.81
CA THR A 335 -0.44 -18.42 10.72
C THR A 335 -0.99 -19.16 11.93
N ALA A 336 -2.09 -18.67 12.51
CA ALA A 336 -2.64 -19.26 13.72
C ALA A 336 -3.39 -20.58 13.45
N HIS A 337 -4.01 -20.74 12.27
CA HIS A 337 -4.99 -21.80 12.04
C HIS A 337 -4.63 -22.80 10.95
N ILE A 338 -3.69 -22.50 10.04
CA ILE A 338 -3.25 -23.45 9.01
C ILE A 338 -2.11 -24.32 9.59
N PRO A 339 -2.26 -25.65 9.67
CA PRO A 339 -1.18 -26.52 10.15
C PRO A 339 0.08 -26.39 9.27
N GLY A 340 1.23 -26.19 9.91
CA GLY A 340 2.52 -26.08 9.20
C GLY A 340 2.73 -24.76 8.47
N PHE A 341 1.91 -23.73 8.75
CA PHE A 341 2.05 -22.42 8.13
C PHE A 341 3.43 -21.81 8.41
N ALA A 342 4.20 -21.56 7.35
CA ALA A 342 5.53 -20.97 7.44
C ALA A 342 5.44 -19.45 7.21
N VAL A 343 5.72 -18.68 8.27
CA VAL A 343 5.76 -17.21 8.21
C VAL A 343 7.15 -16.74 7.79
N PRO A 344 7.28 -16.00 6.67
CA PRO A 344 8.54 -15.38 6.30
C PRO A 344 8.99 -14.37 7.37
N ASP A 345 10.29 -14.34 7.68
CA ASP A 345 10.87 -13.48 8.73
C ASP A 345 10.52 -11.99 8.53
N LEU A 346 10.52 -11.53 7.27
CA LEU A 346 10.18 -10.16 6.91
C LEU A 346 8.75 -9.75 7.30
N LEU A 347 7.84 -10.70 7.52
CA LEU A 347 6.44 -10.45 7.84
C LEU A 347 6.10 -10.66 9.32
N LYS A 348 7.06 -11.11 10.15
CA LYS A 348 6.83 -11.32 11.60
C LYS A 348 6.41 -10.04 12.32
N GLY A 349 6.95 -8.89 11.91
CA GLY A 349 6.55 -7.58 12.46
C GLY A 349 5.08 -7.24 12.16
N ASN A 350 4.64 -7.45 10.91
CA ASN A 350 3.24 -7.25 10.49
C ASN A 350 2.31 -8.19 11.26
N LEU A 351 2.67 -9.47 11.35
CA LEU A 351 1.93 -10.49 12.09
C LEU A 351 1.77 -10.11 13.56
N GLN A 352 2.85 -9.75 14.25
CA GLN A 352 2.80 -9.36 15.66
C GLN A 352 1.91 -8.13 15.86
N LYS A 353 2.04 -7.12 15.00
CA LYS A 353 1.21 -5.92 15.06
C LYS A 353 -0.28 -6.28 14.96
N ARG A 354 -0.68 -7.09 13.98
CA ARG A 354 -2.09 -7.48 13.84
C ARG A 354 -2.60 -8.33 14.99
N LEU A 355 -1.83 -9.30 15.44
CA LEU A 355 -2.24 -10.14 16.57
C LEU A 355 -2.47 -9.29 17.83
N ASN A 356 -1.64 -8.27 18.07
CA ASN A 356 -1.86 -7.34 19.19
C ASN A 356 -3.17 -6.57 19.05
N GLU A 357 -3.49 -6.06 17.86
CA GLU A 357 -4.74 -5.32 17.62
C GLU A 357 -5.97 -6.24 17.81
N VAL A 358 -5.95 -7.43 17.19
CA VAL A 358 -7.00 -8.45 17.34
C VAL A 358 -7.20 -8.82 18.82
N ALA A 359 -6.12 -9.00 19.57
CA ALA A 359 -6.19 -9.31 21.00
C ALA A 359 -6.75 -8.12 21.81
N GLY A 360 -6.30 -6.89 21.54
CA GLY A 360 -6.78 -5.67 22.20
C GLY A 360 -8.29 -5.49 22.09
N ASP A 361 -8.86 -5.83 20.93
CA ASP A 361 -10.30 -5.75 20.70
C ASP A 361 -11.07 -7.03 21.08
N ARG A 362 -10.42 -7.96 21.79
CA ARG A 362 -11.00 -9.23 22.25
C ARG A 362 -11.55 -10.11 21.12
N GLN A 363 -10.92 -10.04 19.94
CA GLN A 363 -11.25 -10.87 18.78
C GLN A 363 -10.22 -12.00 18.56
N ALA A 364 -9.26 -12.17 19.46
CA ALA A 364 -8.22 -13.19 19.30
C ALA A 364 -8.76 -14.57 19.66
N THR A 365 -8.48 -15.54 18.79
CA THR A 365 -8.70 -16.95 19.11
C THR A 365 -7.62 -17.46 20.05
N ARG A 366 -7.87 -18.63 20.66
CA ARG A 366 -6.86 -19.26 21.52
C ARG A 366 -5.56 -19.57 20.76
N ALA A 367 -5.67 -19.93 19.48
CA ALA A 367 -4.52 -20.18 18.62
C ALA A 367 -3.73 -18.89 18.35
N MET A 368 -4.43 -17.78 18.09
CA MET A 368 -3.81 -16.45 17.92
C MET A 368 -3.10 -15.97 19.19
N CYS A 369 -3.71 -16.14 20.37
CA CYS A 369 -3.06 -15.78 21.64
C CYS A 369 -1.77 -16.58 21.87
N ARG A 370 -1.79 -17.90 21.63
CA ARG A 370 -0.59 -18.75 21.73
C ARG A 370 0.49 -18.35 20.74
N LEU A 371 0.11 -18.09 19.49
CA LEU A 371 1.02 -17.60 18.46
C LEU A 371 1.67 -16.27 18.87
N LEU A 372 0.87 -15.32 19.36
CA LEU A 372 1.36 -14.03 19.83
C LEU A 372 2.36 -14.18 20.99
N GLN A 373 2.08 -15.06 21.96
CA GLN A 373 3.02 -15.40 23.04
C GLN A 373 4.31 -16.03 22.54
N SER A 374 4.24 -16.87 21.50
CA SER A 374 5.44 -17.48 20.91
C SER A 374 6.35 -16.46 20.21
N ILE A 375 5.78 -15.37 19.69
CA ILE A 375 6.52 -14.27 19.06
C ILE A 375 7.06 -13.31 20.13
N ASN A 376 6.23 -12.97 21.10
CA ASN A 376 6.59 -12.11 22.23
C ASN A 376 5.86 -12.60 23.50
N PRO A 377 6.57 -13.23 24.45
CA PRO A 377 5.97 -13.77 25.68
C PRO A 377 5.18 -12.74 26.53
N ARG A 378 5.49 -11.45 26.36
CA ARG A 378 4.85 -10.32 27.08
C ARG A 378 3.80 -9.58 26.26
N ALA A 379 3.53 -9.97 25.02
CA ALA A 379 2.58 -9.24 24.17
C ALA A 379 1.15 -9.23 24.75
N LEU A 380 0.77 -10.28 25.46
CA LEU A 380 -0.52 -10.37 26.12
C LEU A 380 -0.62 -9.54 27.41
N ASP A 381 0.49 -8.99 27.93
CA ASP A 381 0.49 -8.25 29.19
C ASP A 381 -0.33 -6.96 29.12
N ALA A 382 -0.36 -6.32 27.95
CA ALA A 382 -1.15 -5.11 27.72
C ALA A 382 -2.66 -5.38 27.60
N VAL A 383 -3.04 -6.60 27.20
CA VAL A 383 -4.43 -6.98 26.93
C VAL A 383 -5.06 -7.68 28.13
N TYR A 384 -4.36 -8.67 28.68
CA TYR A 384 -4.86 -9.55 29.73
C TYR A 384 -4.16 -9.34 31.09
N GLY A 385 -3.26 -8.36 31.19
CA GLY A 385 -2.44 -8.13 32.36
C GLY A 385 -1.19 -9.03 32.41
N ARG A 386 -0.23 -8.65 33.27
CA ARG A 386 1.00 -9.41 33.50
C ARG A 386 0.68 -10.76 34.15
N ASP A 387 1.49 -11.77 33.86
CA ASP A 387 1.41 -13.05 34.57
C ASP A 387 2.06 -12.92 35.96
N GLU A 388 1.39 -12.20 36.86
CA GLU A 388 1.88 -11.92 38.22
C GLU A 388 2.14 -13.22 39.01
N LEU A 389 1.46 -14.32 38.67
CA LEU A 389 1.61 -15.62 39.32
C LEU A 389 2.92 -16.31 38.91
N ALA A 390 3.26 -16.32 37.61
CA ALA A 390 4.55 -16.84 37.15
C ALA A 390 5.73 -15.95 37.62
N GLU A 391 5.53 -14.62 37.65
CA GLU A 391 6.51 -13.68 38.22
C GLU A 391 6.71 -13.93 39.73
N SER A 392 5.63 -14.24 40.46
CA SER A 392 5.68 -14.59 41.90
C SER A 392 6.44 -15.89 42.14
N ASP A 393 6.18 -16.94 41.35
CA ASP A 393 6.93 -18.21 41.45
C ASP A 393 8.43 -17.97 41.24
N THR A 394 8.78 -17.20 40.22
CA THR A 394 10.17 -16.85 39.92
C THR A 394 10.82 -16.03 41.05
N THR A 395 10.12 -15.01 41.55
CA THR A 395 10.63 -14.09 42.58
C THR A 395 10.84 -14.79 43.92
N LEU A 396 9.96 -15.72 44.26
CA LEU A 396 9.98 -16.47 45.52
C LEU A 396 10.80 -17.77 45.44
N GLY A 397 11.32 -18.13 44.26
CA GLY A 397 12.04 -19.38 44.05
C GLY A 397 11.16 -20.63 44.20
N LEU A 398 9.86 -20.53 43.87
CA LEU A 398 8.91 -21.63 43.94
C LEU A 398 8.92 -22.44 42.62
N PRO A 399 8.52 -23.73 42.66
CA PRO A 399 8.25 -24.49 41.45
C PRO A 399 7.19 -23.80 40.56
N PRO A 400 7.33 -23.84 39.23
CA PRO A 400 6.34 -23.24 38.32
C PRO A 400 4.92 -23.78 38.56
N GLY A 401 3.95 -22.88 38.73
CA GLY A 401 2.54 -23.20 38.97
C GLY A 401 2.11 -23.13 40.43
N THR A 402 3.06 -23.02 41.38
CA THR A 402 2.77 -23.02 42.82
C THR A 402 1.85 -21.87 43.21
N SER A 403 2.15 -20.64 42.76
CA SER A 403 1.34 -19.46 43.08
C SER A 403 -0.09 -19.59 42.55
N ALA A 404 -0.28 -20.21 41.38
CA ALA A 404 -1.61 -20.45 40.84
C ALA A 404 -2.39 -21.52 41.63
N GLU A 405 -1.72 -22.58 42.11
CA GLU A 405 -2.36 -23.55 43.00
C GLU A 405 -2.81 -22.93 44.32
N VAL A 406 -1.97 -22.09 44.92
CA VAL A 406 -2.32 -21.33 46.15
C VAL A 406 -3.53 -20.45 45.90
N VAL A 407 -3.53 -19.69 44.81
CA VAL A 407 -4.66 -18.82 44.46
C VAL A 407 -5.95 -19.63 44.23
N ARG A 408 -5.89 -20.77 43.54
CA ARG A 408 -7.05 -21.66 43.37
C ARG A 408 -7.56 -22.21 44.70
N HIS A 409 -6.66 -22.58 45.61
CA HIS A 409 -7.02 -23.13 46.92
C HIS A 409 -7.70 -22.08 47.80
N VAL A 410 -7.16 -20.85 47.85
CA VAL A 410 -7.66 -19.77 48.71
C VAL A 410 -8.98 -19.20 48.21
N TYR A 411 -9.14 -19.01 46.89
CA TYR A 411 -10.30 -18.33 46.32
C TYR A 411 -11.36 -19.28 45.72
N GLY A 412 -11.11 -20.59 45.74
CA GLY A 412 -12.01 -21.63 45.25
C GLY A 412 -12.01 -21.80 43.72
N SER A 413 -12.53 -22.93 43.24
CA SER A 413 -12.49 -23.36 41.83
C SER A 413 -13.53 -22.70 40.90
N GLY A 414 -13.78 -21.39 41.04
CA GLY A 414 -14.28 -20.58 39.92
C GLY A 414 -15.79 -20.62 39.62
N ARG A 415 -16.58 -19.93 40.45
CA ARG A 415 -17.84 -19.29 39.98
C ARG A 415 -17.93 -17.80 40.37
N GLY A 416 -16.78 -17.18 40.64
CA GLY A 416 -16.69 -15.74 40.86
C GLY A 416 -16.93 -14.97 39.56
N ASP A 417 -17.35 -13.71 39.69
CA ASP A 417 -17.50 -12.75 38.60
C ASP A 417 -16.29 -12.82 37.63
N PRO A 418 -16.48 -12.96 36.30
CA PRO A 418 -15.40 -12.91 35.31
C PRO A 418 -14.54 -11.63 35.39
N ASN A 419 -15.05 -10.58 36.02
CA ASN A 419 -14.31 -9.35 36.27
C ASN A 419 -13.42 -9.39 37.51
N ASP A 420 -13.52 -10.43 38.35
CA ASP A 420 -12.64 -10.63 39.49
C ASP A 420 -11.17 -10.70 39.02
N ARG A 421 -10.33 -9.88 39.65
CA ARG A 421 -8.89 -9.82 39.39
C ARG A 421 -8.26 -11.21 39.55
N THR A 422 -8.73 -11.99 40.53
CA THR A 422 -8.21 -13.33 40.81
C THR A 422 -8.48 -14.30 39.65
N ALA A 423 -9.68 -14.24 39.08
CA ALA A 423 -10.05 -15.03 37.90
C ALA A 423 -9.17 -14.67 36.70
N LYS A 424 -8.93 -13.37 36.46
CA LYS A 424 -8.06 -12.88 35.37
C LYS A 424 -6.61 -13.32 35.54
N LEU A 425 -6.08 -13.30 36.76
CA LEU A 425 -4.73 -13.80 37.07
C LEU A 425 -4.60 -15.30 36.77
N LEU A 426 -5.58 -16.10 37.21
CA LEU A 426 -5.61 -17.53 36.93
C LEU A 426 -5.77 -17.83 35.43
N GLN A 427 -6.63 -17.10 34.73
CA GLN A 427 -6.80 -17.20 33.28
C GLN A 427 -5.49 -16.89 32.53
N ARG A 428 -4.82 -15.79 32.91
CA ARG A 428 -3.53 -15.39 32.33
C ARG A 428 -2.45 -16.45 32.51
N HIS A 429 -2.35 -17.01 33.72
CA HIS A 429 -1.34 -18.02 34.07
C HIS A 429 -1.59 -19.39 33.41
N THR A 430 -2.86 -19.79 33.32
CA THR A 430 -3.25 -21.08 32.71
C THR A 430 -3.34 -21.04 31.19
N GLY A 431 -3.22 -19.86 30.58
CA GLY A 431 -3.48 -19.66 29.16
C GLY A 431 -4.96 -19.85 28.78
N GLN A 432 -5.87 -19.79 29.76
CA GLN A 432 -7.32 -19.74 29.54
C GLN A 432 -7.74 -18.30 29.27
N PHE A 433 -7.23 -17.73 28.18
CA PHE A 433 -7.63 -16.40 27.74
C PHE A 433 -9.14 -16.37 27.44
N ASP A 434 -9.77 -15.21 27.66
CA ASP A 434 -11.07 -14.87 27.09
C ASP A 434 -10.89 -14.72 25.58
N ALA A 435 -10.77 -15.88 24.93
CA ALA A 435 -10.50 -16.05 23.53
C ALA A 435 -11.72 -16.68 22.91
N ILE A 436 -12.13 -16.14 21.78
CA ILE A 436 -13.27 -16.63 21.02
C ILE A 436 -12.87 -17.84 20.17
N ASP A 437 -13.82 -18.71 19.87
CA ASP A 437 -13.56 -19.86 19.00
C ASP A 437 -13.29 -19.41 17.55
N MET A 438 -13.99 -18.36 17.13
CA MET A 438 -13.91 -17.79 15.79
C MET A 438 -14.12 -16.26 15.85
N PRO A 439 -13.28 -15.47 15.17
CA PRO A 439 -13.48 -14.04 15.05
C PRO A 439 -14.76 -13.70 14.28
N ASP A 440 -15.63 -12.90 14.90
CA ASP A 440 -16.88 -12.43 14.28
C ASP A 440 -16.83 -10.95 13.87
N TYR A 441 -15.87 -10.20 14.42
CA TYR A 441 -15.64 -8.77 14.21
C TYR A 441 -16.89 -7.90 14.34
N LEU A 442 -17.96 -8.37 15.01
CA LEU A 442 -19.24 -7.66 15.08
C LEU A 442 -19.15 -6.34 15.84
N ASN A 443 -18.23 -6.27 16.80
CA ASN A 443 -17.99 -5.07 17.59
C ASN A 443 -17.03 -4.08 16.92
N TRP A 444 -16.51 -4.42 15.74
CA TRP A 444 -15.60 -3.54 15.01
C TRP A 444 -16.40 -2.61 14.11
N THR A 445 -15.83 -1.43 13.86
CA THR A 445 -16.39 -0.45 12.93
C THR A 445 -15.43 -0.22 11.78
N GLY A 446 -15.96 -0.04 10.58
CA GLY A 446 -15.17 0.38 9.44
C GLY A 446 -15.33 -0.54 8.24
N ILE A 447 -14.95 0.03 7.10
CA ILE A 447 -15.23 -0.52 5.77
C ILE A 447 -14.65 -1.91 5.49
N HIS A 448 -13.65 -2.35 6.27
CA HIS A 448 -12.99 -3.64 6.10
C HIS A 448 -13.63 -4.78 6.92
N VAL A 449 -14.48 -4.47 7.91
CA VAL A 449 -15.06 -5.46 8.81
C VAL A 449 -15.85 -6.55 8.07
N PRO A 450 -16.71 -6.22 7.08
CA PRO A 450 -17.38 -7.25 6.29
C PRO A 450 -16.40 -8.20 5.61
N ALA A 451 -15.34 -7.67 5.00
CA ALA A 451 -14.33 -8.47 4.31
C ALA A 451 -13.56 -9.41 5.28
N MET A 452 -13.27 -8.95 6.49
CA MET A 452 -12.65 -9.79 7.54
C MET A 452 -13.58 -10.91 8.01
N ARG A 453 -14.89 -10.64 8.13
CA ARG A 453 -15.90 -11.67 8.43
C ARG A 453 -15.95 -12.74 7.33
N VAL A 454 -15.87 -12.35 6.06
CA VAL A 454 -15.82 -13.33 4.96
C VAL A 454 -14.52 -14.13 4.98
N ALA A 455 -13.39 -13.49 5.30
CA ALA A 455 -12.13 -14.19 5.46
C ALA A 455 -12.23 -15.25 6.57
N ALA A 456 -12.75 -14.91 7.75
CA ALA A 456 -12.99 -15.87 8.82
C ALA A 456 -13.95 -16.99 8.39
N ALA A 457 -15.04 -16.67 7.69
CA ALA A 457 -15.96 -17.69 7.18
C ALA A 457 -15.29 -18.66 6.19
N SER A 458 -14.37 -18.16 5.35
CA SER A 458 -13.61 -18.99 4.41
C SER A 458 -12.70 -20.00 5.15
N PHE A 459 -12.12 -19.60 6.28
CA PHE A 459 -11.35 -20.50 7.14
C PHE A 459 -12.25 -21.52 7.86
N CYS A 460 -13.45 -21.11 8.28
CA CYS A 460 -14.43 -22.02 8.89
C CYS A 460 -14.89 -23.09 7.89
N LEU A 461 -15.16 -22.70 6.64
CA LEU A 461 -15.50 -23.61 5.54
C LEU A 461 -14.42 -24.65 5.27
N ALA A 462 -13.17 -24.22 5.33
CA ALA A 462 -12.00 -25.08 5.18
C ALA A 462 -11.76 -26.01 6.38
N GLY A 463 -12.57 -25.91 7.44
CA GLY A 463 -12.41 -26.70 8.67
C GLY A 463 -11.20 -26.29 9.51
N LEU A 464 -10.69 -25.06 9.34
CA LEU A 464 -9.52 -24.54 10.07
C LEU A 464 -9.89 -23.92 11.42
N PHE A 465 -11.18 -23.67 11.65
CA PHE A 465 -11.72 -23.32 12.95
C PHE A 465 -12.40 -24.51 13.61
N PRO A 466 -12.38 -24.60 14.96
CA PRO A 466 -13.30 -25.47 15.66
C PRO A 466 -14.74 -25.02 15.39
N ASP A 467 -15.69 -25.95 15.48
CA ASP A 467 -17.11 -25.59 15.44
C ASP A 467 -17.39 -24.63 16.61
N ALA A 468 -17.86 -23.42 16.31
CA ALA A 468 -18.11 -22.40 17.33
C ALA A 468 -19.21 -22.89 18.28
N ALA A 469 -19.02 -22.67 19.59
CA ALA A 469 -20.02 -23.02 20.58
C ALA A 469 -21.32 -22.21 20.36
N GLY A 470 -22.30 -22.80 19.67
CA GLY A 470 -23.65 -22.26 19.53
C GLY A 470 -24.04 -21.74 18.14
N ALA A 471 -23.12 -21.66 17.18
CA ALA A 471 -23.44 -21.32 15.79
C ALA A 471 -22.94 -22.43 14.85
N SER A 472 -23.86 -23.04 14.10
CA SER A 472 -23.47 -24.02 13.10
C SER A 472 -22.67 -23.36 11.97
N ARG A 473 -21.76 -24.10 11.32
CA ARG A 473 -21.08 -23.64 10.10
C ARG A 473 -22.06 -23.10 9.06
N GLU A 474 -23.22 -23.75 8.94
CA GLU A 474 -24.30 -23.34 8.03
C GLU A 474 -24.89 -21.96 8.39
N GLU A 475 -25.05 -21.67 9.68
CA GLU A 475 -25.57 -20.38 10.15
C GLU A 475 -24.58 -19.24 9.91
N LEU A 476 -23.28 -19.48 10.11
CA LEU A 476 -22.24 -18.53 9.74
C LEU A 476 -22.28 -18.23 8.24
N LEU A 477 -22.36 -19.28 7.42
CA LEU A 477 -22.45 -19.12 5.97
C LEU A 477 -23.69 -18.33 5.57
N ARG A 478 -24.84 -18.66 6.15
CA ARG A 478 -26.09 -17.94 5.89
C ARG A 478 -25.95 -16.46 6.27
N THR A 479 -25.34 -16.18 7.41
CA THR A 479 -25.11 -14.81 7.89
C THR A 479 -24.18 -14.03 6.96
N VAL A 480 -23.06 -14.64 6.57
CA VAL A 480 -22.04 -14.00 5.73
C VAL A 480 -22.51 -13.86 4.29
N THR A 481 -23.14 -14.89 3.71
CA THR A 481 -23.72 -14.81 2.36
C THR A 481 -24.83 -13.77 2.27
N ARG A 482 -25.70 -13.68 3.29
CA ARG A 482 -26.73 -12.63 3.38
C ARG A 482 -26.17 -11.22 3.24
N THR A 483 -24.90 -11.00 3.60
CA THR A 483 -24.29 -9.67 3.49
C THR A 483 -24.17 -9.18 2.05
N TRP A 484 -24.10 -10.06 1.04
CA TRP A 484 -24.10 -9.68 -0.38
C TRP A 484 -25.33 -10.20 -1.14
N MET A 485 -26.37 -10.61 -0.42
CA MET A 485 -27.68 -10.89 -1.00
C MET A 485 -28.54 -9.63 -0.96
N PRO A 486 -29.52 -9.50 -1.88
CA PRO A 486 -30.39 -8.34 -1.89
C PRO A 486 -31.29 -8.32 -0.64
N ASP A 487 -31.43 -7.14 -0.05
CA ASP A 487 -32.30 -6.85 1.08
C ASP A 487 -33.70 -6.47 0.59
N GLU A 488 -34.72 -7.15 1.12
CA GLU A 488 -36.13 -6.95 0.70
C GLU A 488 -36.63 -5.53 0.92
N ARG A 489 -36.15 -4.82 1.95
CA ARG A 489 -36.56 -3.44 2.19
C ARG A 489 -35.93 -2.51 1.15
N ALA A 490 -34.63 -2.64 0.91
CA ALA A 490 -33.95 -1.84 -0.10
C ALA A 490 -34.45 -2.15 -1.52
N LEU A 491 -34.89 -3.38 -1.79
CA LEU A 491 -35.58 -3.71 -3.05
C LEU A 491 -36.88 -2.91 -3.24
N ARG A 492 -37.66 -2.69 -2.17
CA ARG A 492 -38.87 -1.84 -2.24
C ARG A 492 -38.53 -0.38 -2.52
N ASP A 493 -37.50 0.15 -1.86
CA ASP A 493 -37.05 1.53 -2.11
C ASP A 493 -36.58 1.70 -3.57
N LEU A 494 -35.98 0.65 -4.16
CA LEU A 494 -35.63 0.61 -5.57
C LEU A 494 -36.87 0.54 -6.46
N ASP A 495 -37.87 -0.29 -6.14
CA ASP A 495 -39.15 -0.34 -6.87
C ASP A 495 -39.84 1.04 -6.91
N GLU A 496 -39.86 1.76 -5.79
CA GLU A 496 -40.41 3.11 -5.69
C GLU A 496 -39.66 4.11 -6.58
N LEU A 497 -38.33 4.01 -6.63
CA LEU A 497 -37.50 4.84 -7.50
C LEU A 497 -37.75 4.54 -8.98
N GLU A 498 -37.89 3.26 -9.34
CA GLU A 498 -38.19 2.84 -10.71
C GLU A 498 -39.54 3.38 -11.18
N GLU A 499 -40.55 3.35 -10.30
CA GLU A 499 -41.85 3.94 -10.58
C GLU A 499 -41.79 5.47 -10.70
N GLU A 500 -41.03 6.15 -9.84
CA GLU A 500 -40.79 7.60 -9.93
C GLU A 500 -40.17 7.97 -11.30
N MET A 501 -39.16 7.21 -11.75
CA MET A 501 -38.51 7.43 -13.04
C MET A 501 -39.46 7.17 -14.21
N ARG A 502 -40.27 6.11 -14.14
CA ARG A 502 -41.27 5.78 -15.16
C ARG A 502 -42.32 6.88 -15.31
N LEU A 503 -42.79 7.47 -14.21
CA LEU A 503 -43.79 8.54 -14.25
C LEU A 503 -43.23 9.83 -14.88
N ARG A 504 -41.96 10.16 -14.62
CA ARG A 504 -41.30 11.34 -15.19
C ARG A 504 -41.15 11.27 -16.71
N ASP A 505 -40.88 10.09 -17.26
CA ASP A 505 -40.77 9.90 -18.72
C ASP A 505 -42.11 10.09 -19.46
N THR A 506 -43.24 10.07 -18.75
CA THR A 506 -44.57 10.27 -19.35
C THR A 506 -45.05 11.72 -19.35
N GLU A 507 -44.35 12.63 -18.65
CA GLU A 507 -44.68 14.05 -18.69
C GLU A 507 -44.02 14.70 -19.93
N PRO A 508 -44.80 15.26 -20.88
CA PRO A 508 -44.24 15.94 -22.04
C PRO A 508 -43.43 17.16 -21.59
N SER A 509 -42.14 17.16 -21.97
CA SER A 509 -41.17 18.25 -21.72
C SER A 509 -41.57 19.57 -22.34
#